data_AF-A0A661DA61-F1
#
_entry.id   AF-A0A661DA61-F1
#
_cell.length_a   1.000
_cell.length_b   1.000
_cell.length_c   1.000
_cell.angle_alpha   90.00
_cell.angle_beta   90.00
_cell.angle_gamma   90.00
#
_symmetry.space_group_name_H-M   'P 1'
#
loop_
_entity.id
_entity.type
_entity.pdbx_description
1 polymer ?
#
loop_
_entity_poly.entity_id
_entity_poly.type
_entity_poly.pdbx_seq_one_letter_code
_entity_poly.pdbx_strand_id
1 'polypeptide(L)'
;MIDWHHLFGLTIADYLTDSNYEVELEKFLSLQQQYLDVVIIKKSEGKPLEEVPDGLDNLSDHNLLTYKSLWEPLDDWAINELISSYVIYRKPVSLSLNKLLPKEHFQLYAVATRFPQRKVWLLA
;
A
#
# COMPACT_ATOMS: atom_id res chain seq x y z
N MET A 1 -12.74 8.74 17.48
CA MET A 1 -12.10 7.42 17.34
C MET A 1 -10.72 7.67 16.77
N ILE A 2 -9.67 6.95 17.22
CA ILE A 2 -8.31 7.18 16.70
C ILE A 2 -8.26 6.71 15.25
N ASP A 3 -7.71 7.54 14.36
CA ASP A 3 -7.51 7.21 12.95
C ASP A 3 -6.20 6.42 12.79
N TRP A 4 -6.30 5.11 12.97
CA TRP A 4 -5.15 4.22 12.94
C TRP A 4 -4.50 4.10 11.56
N HIS A 5 -5.27 4.26 10.47
CA HIS A 5 -4.73 4.25 9.10
C HIS A 5 -3.90 5.49 8.83
N HIS A 6 -4.43 6.66 9.21
CA HIS A 6 -3.69 7.90 9.04
C HIS A 6 -2.42 7.92 9.89
N LEU A 7 -2.48 7.47 11.16
CA LEU A 7 -1.29 7.37 12.01
C LEU A 7 -0.26 6.38 11.46
N PHE A 8 -0.69 5.23 10.95
CA PHE A 8 0.21 4.28 10.28
C PHE A 8 0.87 4.92 9.06
N GLY A 9 0.09 5.59 8.22
CA GLY A 9 0.57 6.35 7.08
C GLY A 9 1.64 7.38 7.45
N LEU A 10 1.35 8.23 8.45
CA LEU A 10 2.31 9.22 8.94
C LEU A 10 3.58 8.58 9.49
N THR A 11 3.47 7.41 10.14
CA THR A 11 4.64 6.66 10.65
C THR A 11 5.53 6.19 9.49
N ILE A 12 4.94 5.68 8.41
CA ILE A 12 5.69 5.28 7.21
C ILE A 12 6.31 6.48 6.50
N ALA A 13 5.56 7.59 6.39
CA ALA A 13 6.06 8.82 5.79
C ALA A 13 7.25 9.39 6.58
N ASP A 14 7.14 9.44 7.90
CA ASP A 14 8.23 9.88 8.79
C ASP A 14 9.47 9.00 8.64
N TYR A 15 9.29 7.66 8.68
CA TYR A 15 10.40 6.71 8.52
C TYR A 15 11.13 6.84 7.17
N LEU A 16 10.38 7.10 6.10
CA LEU A 16 10.93 7.22 4.74
C LEU A 16 11.39 8.64 4.38
N THR A 17 11.40 9.56 5.34
CA THR A 17 11.87 10.93 5.12
C THR A 17 13.33 10.93 4.66
N ASP A 18 13.64 11.79 3.67
CA ASP A 18 14.95 11.92 3.03
C ASP A 18 15.50 10.66 2.33
N SER A 19 14.67 9.63 2.19
CA SER A 19 15.01 8.41 1.44
C SER A 19 14.73 8.54 -0.06
N ASN A 20 15.03 7.50 -0.82
CA ASN A 20 14.69 7.34 -2.23
C ASN A 20 13.25 6.85 -2.43
N TYR A 21 12.38 7.11 -1.47
CA TYR A 21 10.96 6.81 -1.53
C TYR A 21 10.12 8.02 -1.14
N GLU A 22 9.00 8.20 -1.84
CA GLU A 22 7.96 9.18 -1.56
C GLU A 22 6.70 8.45 -1.10
N VAL A 23 6.03 8.98 -0.08
CA VAL A 23 4.84 8.38 0.52
C VAL A 23 3.62 9.24 0.21
N GLU A 24 2.65 8.68 -0.52
CA GLU A 24 1.33 9.28 -0.72
C GLU A 24 0.32 8.61 0.23
N LEU A 25 -0.16 9.37 1.21
CA LEU A 25 -1.19 8.93 2.17
C LEU A 25 -2.60 9.17 1.67
N GLU A 26 -2.77 10.15 0.78
CA GLU A 26 -4.07 10.63 0.34
C GLU A 26 -4.15 10.62 -1.17
N LYS A 27 -4.95 9.69 -1.70
CA LYS A 27 -5.41 9.78 -3.08
C LYS A 27 -6.89 9.49 -3.15
N PHE A 28 -7.66 10.52 -3.44
CA PHE A 28 -9.06 10.41 -3.86
C PHE A 28 -9.10 9.65 -5.18
N LEU A 29 -9.22 8.32 -5.13
CA LEU A 29 -9.30 7.48 -6.32
C LEU A 29 -10.69 7.56 -7.00
N SER A 30 -11.68 8.23 -6.37
CA SER A 30 -13.00 8.49 -6.94
C SER A 30 -13.63 9.80 -6.42
N LEU A 31 -14.68 10.29 -7.10
CA LEU A 31 -15.50 11.47 -6.71
C LEU A 31 -16.21 11.29 -5.35
N GLN A 32 -16.24 10.06 -4.82
CA GLN A 32 -16.80 9.71 -3.53
C GLN A 32 -15.63 9.45 -2.57
N GLN A 33 -15.64 10.11 -1.40
CA GLN A 33 -14.65 9.89 -0.35
C GLN A 33 -14.67 8.42 0.08
N GLN A 34 -13.80 7.61 -0.51
CA GLN A 34 -13.43 6.30 0.00
C GLN A 34 -12.30 6.55 0.99
N TYR A 35 -12.56 6.29 2.26
CA TYR A 35 -11.58 6.46 3.34
C TYR A 35 -10.38 5.54 3.03
N LEU A 36 -9.17 6.11 3.10
CA LEU A 36 -7.95 5.46 2.64
C LEU A 36 -7.52 4.32 3.55
N ASP A 37 -7.73 3.10 3.06
CA ASP A 37 -7.13 1.89 3.58
C ASP A 37 -5.74 1.63 3.01
N VAL A 38 -5.21 2.51 2.13
CA VAL A 38 -3.99 2.23 1.35
C VAL A 38 -2.99 3.39 1.38
N VAL A 39 -1.76 3.08 1.82
CA VAL A 39 -0.57 3.94 1.72
C VAL A 39 0.18 3.57 0.44
N ILE A 40 0.60 4.55 -0.35
CA ILE A 40 1.39 4.33 -1.56
C ILE A 40 2.83 4.79 -1.30
N ILE A 41 3.79 3.90 -1.51
CA ILE A 41 5.22 4.22 -1.47
C ILE A 41 5.76 4.12 -2.90
N LYS A 42 6.21 5.25 -3.45
CA LYS A 42 6.83 5.33 -4.77
C LYS A 42 8.33 5.48 -4.65
N LYS A 43 9.07 4.81 -5.52
CA LYS A 43 10.49 5.06 -5.66
C LYS A 43 10.69 6.44 -6.30
N SER A 44 11.55 7.24 -5.69
CA SER A 44 11.87 8.62 -6.08
C SER A 44 13.40 8.82 -6.11
N GLU A 45 13.82 10.03 -6.46
CA GLU A 45 15.22 10.44 -6.34
C GLU A 45 15.53 10.72 -4.87
N GLY A 46 16.60 10.12 -4.34
CA GLY A 46 16.98 10.28 -2.95
C GLY A 46 18.05 9.31 -2.52
N LYS A 47 18.36 9.30 -1.22
CA LYS A 47 19.34 8.37 -0.65
C LYS A 47 18.69 6.99 -0.47
N PRO A 48 19.33 5.89 -0.91
CA PRO A 48 18.85 4.56 -0.59
C PRO A 48 18.65 4.38 0.91
N LEU A 49 17.57 3.70 1.31
CA LEU A 49 17.37 3.28 2.70
C LEU A 49 18.55 2.40 3.15
N GLU A 50 19.17 2.77 4.27
CA GLU A 50 20.24 1.96 4.90
C GLU A 50 19.67 0.68 5.51
N GLU A 51 18.49 0.79 6.14
CA GLU A 51 17.73 -0.32 6.69
C GLU A 51 16.28 -0.23 6.19
N VAL A 52 15.71 -1.37 5.84
CA VAL A 52 14.31 -1.49 5.41
C VAL A 52 13.53 -2.14 6.55
N PRO A 53 12.29 -1.69 6.85
CA PRO A 53 11.49 -2.34 7.87
C PRO A 53 11.23 -3.80 7.52
N ASP A 54 11.22 -4.63 8.56
CA ASP A 54 11.04 -6.07 8.44
C ASP A 54 9.78 -6.41 7.63
N GLY A 55 9.92 -7.21 6.57
CA GLY A 55 8.83 -7.57 5.65
C GLY A 55 8.57 -6.58 4.51
N LEU A 56 9.30 -5.48 4.41
CA LEU A 56 9.31 -4.57 3.25
C LEU A 56 10.57 -4.76 2.36
N ASP A 57 11.28 -5.88 2.46
CA ASP A 57 12.59 -6.06 1.83
C ASP A 57 12.58 -6.06 0.28
N ASN A 58 11.41 -6.19 -0.34
CA ASN A 58 11.23 -6.28 -1.80
C ASN A 58 10.43 -5.08 -2.35
N LEU A 59 10.72 -3.86 -1.90
CA LEU A 59 10.10 -2.65 -2.45
C LEU A 59 10.39 -2.54 -3.96
N SER A 60 9.32 -2.45 -4.75
CA SER A 60 9.36 -2.15 -6.19
C SER A 60 9.24 -0.63 -6.43
N ASP A 61 9.07 -0.23 -7.68
CA ASP A 61 8.92 1.18 -8.06
C ASP A 61 7.63 1.80 -7.49
N HIS A 62 6.58 0.99 -7.37
CA HIS A 62 5.31 1.37 -6.76
C HIS A 62 4.87 0.32 -5.76
N ASN A 63 4.59 0.72 -4.53
CA ASN A 63 4.21 -0.18 -3.46
C ASN A 63 2.90 0.31 -2.84
N LEU A 64 1.92 -0.57 -2.71
CA LEU A 64 0.64 -0.24 -2.08
C LEU A 64 0.50 -1.08 -0.83
N LEU A 65 0.22 -0.43 0.28
CA LEU A 65 0.15 -1.05 1.59
C LEU A 65 -1.22 -0.82 2.18
N THR A 66 -1.94 -1.88 2.53
CA THR A 66 -3.09 -1.75 3.43
C THR A 66 -2.70 -2.02 4.87
N TYR A 67 -3.31 -1.29 5.78
CA TYR A 67 -3.15 -1.50 7.22
C TYR A 67 -4.50 -1.88 7.83
N LYS A 68 -4.50 -2.83 8.76
CA LYS A 68 -5.69 -3.19 9.55
C LYS A 68 -5.35 -3.19 11.04
N SER A 69 -6.04 -2.33 11.78
CA SER A 69 -5.86 -2.18 13.22
C SER A 69 -6.45 -3.38 13.98
N LEU A 70 -6.30 -3.42 15.31
CA LEU A 70 -6.81 -4.51 16.15
C LEU A 70 -8.31 -4.80 16.00
N TRP A 71 -9.09 -3.78 15.64
CA TRP A 71 -10.54 -3.85 15.51
C TRP A 71 -11.02 -4.20 14.10
N GLU A 72 -10.09 -4.35 13.16
CA GLU A 72 -10.38 -4.53 11.75
C GLU A 72 -9.78 -5.85 11.26
N PRO A 73 -10.57 -6.72 10.65
CA PRO A 73 -10.05 -7.95 10.10
C PRO A 73 -9.26 -7.66 8.81
N LEU A 74 -8.10 -8.30 8.67
CA LEU A 74 -7.50 -8.54 7.37
C LEU A 74 -8.11 -9.81 6.78
N ASP A 75 -9.22 -9.67 6.05
CA ASP A 75 -9.97 -10.75 5.42
C ASP A 75 -9.90 -10.69 3.88
N ASP A 76 -10.57 -11.63 3.21
CA ASP A 76 -10.57 -11.71 1.75
C ASP A 76 -11.12 -10.44 1.10
N TRP A 77 -12.04 -9.73 1.78
CA TRP A 77 -12.58 -8.47 1.29
C TRP A 77 -11.52 -7.37 1.30
N ALA A 78 -10.80 -7.20 2.41
CA ALA A 78 -9.69 -6.24 2.52
C ALA A 78 -8.60 -6.50 1.46
N ILE A 79 -8.31 -7.77 1.16
CA ILE A 79 -7.36 -8.12 0.08
C ILE A 79 -7.91 -7.74 -1.30
N ASN A 80 -9.18 -8.00 -1.57
CA ASN A 80 -9.82 -7.60 -2.83
C ASN A 80 -9.84 -6.08 -3.01
N GLU A 81 -10.02 -5.31 -1.93
CA GLU A 81 -9.94 -3.85 -1.93
C GLU A 81 -8.53 -3.34 -2.25
N LEU A 82 -7.48 -3.96 -1.69
CA LEU A 82 -6.10 -3.65 -2.02
C LEU A 82 -5.78 -3.93 -3.50
N ILE A 83 -6.20 -5.10 -4.01
CA ILE A 83 -6.02 -5.46 -5.42
C ILE A 83 -6.77 -4.48 -6.34
N SER A 84 -8.01 -4.12 -5.96
CA SER A 84 -8.81 -3.14 -6.70
C SER A 84 -8.15 -1.76 -6.71
N SER A 85 -7.63 -1.33 -5.57
CA SER A 85 -6.87 -0.07 -5.42
C SER A 85 -5.65 -0.05 -6.33
N TYR A 86 -4.90 -1.15 -6.41
CA TYR A 86 -3.80 -1.31 -7.37
C TYR A 86 -4.26 -1.13 -8.82
N VAL A 87 -5.33 -1.79 -9.23
CA VAL A 87 -5.84 -1.70 -10.61
C VAL A 87 -6.25 -0.27 -10.95
N ILE A 88 -6.87 0.45 -10.00
CA ILE A 88 -7.27 1.84 -10.19
C ILE A 88 -6.04 2.74 -10.24
N TYR A 89 -5.12 2.60 -9.29
CA TYR A 89 -3.89 3.41 -9.18
C TYR A 89 -2.94 3.22 -10.37
N ARG A 90 -2.86 2.01 -10.95
CA ARG A 90 -2.00 1.70 -12.11
C ARG A 90 -2.35 2.54 -13.33
N LYS A 91 -3.61 2.93 -13.50
CA LYS A 91 -4.08 3.71 -14.66
C LYS A 91 -3.43 5.10 -14.76
N PRO A 92 -3.52 5.99 -13.74
CA PRO A 92 -2.94 7.33 -13.81
C PRO A 92 -1.41 7.35 -13.77
N VAL A 93 -0.75 6.33 -13.20
CA VAL A 93 0.73 6.28 -13.21
C VAL A 93 1.30 5.72 -14.51
N SER A 94 0.46 5.10 -15.34
CA SER A 94 0.86 4.67 -16.67
C SER A 94 0.74 5.83 -17.65
N LEU A 95 1.75 6.03 -18.50
CA LEU A 95 1.77 7.11 -19.50
C LEU A 95 0.58 7.08 -20.48
N SER A 96 -0.03 5.90 -20.68
CA SER A 96 -1.21 5.72 -21.52
C SER A 96 -2.05 4.54 -21.05
N LEU A 97 -3.38 4.65 -21.18
CA LEU A 97 -4.29 3.53 -20.92
C LEU A 97 -4.10 2.36 -21.90
N ASN A 98 -3.52 2.62 -23.08
CA ASN A 98 -3.18 1.58 -24.05
C ASN A 98 -1.83 0.89 -23.76
N LYS A 99 -1.04 1.44 -22.83
CA LYS A 99 0.27 0.92 -22.45
C LYS A 99 0.46 1.07 -20.94
N LEU A 100 -0.18 0.18 -20.19
CA LEU A 100 -0.06 0.12 -18.74
C LEU A 100 1.33 -0.37 -18.32
N LEU A 101 1.87 0.19 -17.24
CA LEU A 101 3.13 -0.28 -16.64
C LEU A 101 3.04 -1.78 -16.28
N PRO A 102 4.09 -2.60 -16.47
CA PRO A 102 4.04 -4.03 -16.14
C PRO A 102 3.75 -4.27 -14.66
N LYS A 103 3.18 -5.43 -14.32
CA LYS A 103 2.80 -5.76 -12.94
C LYS A 103 4.02 -5.88 -12.01
N GLU A 104 5.18 -6.15 -12.58
CA GLU A 104 6.46 -6.35 -11.89
C GLU A 104 6.97 -5.05 -11.24
N HIS A 105 6.50 -3.89 -11.72
CA HIS A 105 6.78 -2.59 -11.11
C HIS A 105 5.93 -2.29 -9.86
N PHE A 106 5.04 -3.21 -9.48
CA PHE A 106 4.12 -3.03 -8.36
C PHE A 106 4.30 -4.12 -7.32
N GLN A 107 4.30 -3.74 -6.05
CA GLN A 107 4.29 -4.66 -4.92
C GLN A 107 3.13 -4.30 -3.97
N LEU A 108 2.40 -5.31 -3.50
CA LEU A 108 1.28 -5.14 -2.58
C LEU A 108 1.66 -5.71 -1.22
N TYR A 109 1.36 -4.97 -0.16
CA TYR A 109 1.60 -5.37 1.21
C TYR A 109 0.32 -5.22 2.04
N ALA A 110 0.14 -6.14 2.98
CA ALA A 110 -0.92 -6.07 3.97
C ALA A 110 -0.31 -6.18 5.36
N VAL A 111 -0.49 -5.14 6.15
CA VAL A 111 0.02 -5.02 7.51
C VAL A 111 -1.15 -5.12 8.47
N ALA A 112 -1.07 -6.00 9.46
CA ALA A 112 -2.11 -6.15 10.46
C ALA A 112 -1.51 -6.24 11.86
N THR A 113 -2.07 -5.51 12.82
CA THR A 113 -1.65 -5.59 14.23
C THR A 113 -2.06 -6.92 14.87
N ARG A 114 -3.10 -7.57 14.32
CA ARG A 114 -3.56 -8.89 14.77
C ARG A 114 -3.05 -9.96 13.81
N PHE A 115 -2.55 -11.07 14.37
CA PHE A 115 -2.26 -12.25 13.55
C PHE A 115 -3.57 -12.70 12.87
N PRO A 116 -3.58 -12.91 11.54
CA PRO A 116 -4.79 -13.28 10.81
C PRO A 116 -5.33 -14.61 11.33
N GLN A 117 -6.47 -14.55 12.03
CA GLN A 117 -7.16 -15.69 12.61
C GLN A 117 -8.11 -16.29 11.56
N ARG A 118 -7.51 -16.95 10.55
CA ARG A 118 -8.07 -17.97 9.63
C ARG A 118 -7.23 -17.97 8.35
N LYS A 119 -6.33 -18.94 8.22
CA LYS A 119 -5.73 -19.30 6.92
C LYS A 119 -6.63 -20.37 6.31
N VAL A 120 -7.49 -20.01 5.36
CA VAL A 120 -8.02 -20.99 4.41
C VAL A 120 -7.38 -20.65 3.08
N TRP A 121 -6.21 -21.24 2.82
CA TRP A 121 -5.68 -21.34 1.47
C TRP A 121 -6.54 -22.38 0.74
N LEU A 122 -7.56 -21.92 0.00
CA LEU A 122 -8.23 -22.73 -1.01
C LEU A 122 -7.96 -22.13 -2.39
N LEU A 123 -6.79 -22.45 -2.92
CA LEU A 123 -6.60 -22.55 -4.36
C LEU A 123 -6.28 -24.02 -4.63
N ALA A 124 -7.33 -24.77 -4.94
CA ALA A 124 -7.27 -26.06 -5.61
C ALA A 124 -7.51 -25.84 -7.10
#